data_AF-A0A9Q5C7A4-F1
#
_entry.id   AF-A0A9Q5C7A4-F1
#
_cell.length_a   1.000
_cell.length_b   1.000
_cell.length_c   1.000
_cell.angle_alpha   90.00
_cell.angle_beta   90.00
_cell.angle_gamma   90.00
#
_symmetry.space_group_name_H-M   'P 1'
#
loop_
_entity.id
_entity.type
_entity.pdbx_description
1 polymer ?
#
loop_
_entity_poly.entity_id
_entity_poly.type
_entity_poly.pdbx_seq_one_letter_code
_entity_poly.pdbx_strand_id
1 'polypeptide(L)' 'MNKVKPNTYIESLRSFAEQWTPEQLRDAIRDEKIIMTRESLSDVARAHSQTILELYEDVLEQKQVGRDFM' A
#
# COMPACT_ATOMS: atom_id res chain seq x y z
N MET A 1 -5.52 -7.38 28.02
CA MET A 1 -6.01 -7.54 26.62
C MET A 1 -5.71 -6.26 25.87
N ASN A 2 -4.58 -6.24 25.16
CA ASN A 2 -4.10 -5.04 24.45
C ASN A 2 -5.01 -4.79 23.24
N LYS A 3 -5.73 -3.66 23.27
CA LYS A 3 -6.46 -3.13 22.12
C LYS A 3 -5.41 -2.77 21.06
N VAL A 4 -5.25 -3.63 20.06
CA VAL A 4 -4.39 -3.36 18.90
C VAL A 4 -5.02 -2.17 18.18
N LYS A 5 -4.36 -1.01 18.27
CA LYS A 5 -4.81 0.22 17.64
C LYS A 5 -4.74 0.02 16.11
N PRO A 6 -5.76 0.46 15.35
CA PRO A 6 -5.75 0.36 13.89
C PRO A 6 -4.63 1.14 13.19
N ASN A 7 -3.86 1.97 13.92
CA ASN A 7 -2.74 2.73 13.38
C ASN A 7 -1.47 1.89 13.14
N THR A 8 -1.24 0.80 13.90
CA THR A 8 0.01 0.03 13.78
C THR A 8 0.09 -0.76 12.47
N TYR A 9 -1.05 -1.18 11.91
CA TYR A 9 -1.08 -2.01 10.70
C TYR A 9 -0.63 -1.21 9.47
N ILE A 10 -1.17 -0.02 9.29
CA ILE A 10 -0.83 0.89 8.19
C ILE A 10 0.62 1.38 8.33
N GLU A 11 1.05 1.74 9.55
CA GLU A 11 2.45 2.13 9.79
C GLU A 11 3.43 0.99 9.50
N SER A 12 3.09 -0.23 9.91
CA SER A 12 3.93 -1.41 9.62
C SER A 12 3.98 -1.68 8.11
N LEU A 13 2.84 -1.64 7.43
CA LEU A 13 2.75 -1.75 5.97
C LEU A 13 3.61 -0.70 5.27
N ARG A 14 3.60 0.54 5.77
CA ARG A 14 4.47 1.60 5.26
C ARG A 14 5.93 1.25 5.40
N SER A 15 6.38 0.87 6.59
CA SER A 15 7.77 0.48 6.81
C SER A 15 8.20 -0.70 5.94
N PHE A 16 7.32 -1.68 5.68
CA PHE A 16 7.61 -2.76 4.75
C PHE A 16 7.67 -2.28 3.30
N ALA A 17 6.71 -1.45 2.87
CA ALA A 17 6.69 -0.85 1.53
C ALA A 17 7.93 0.01 1.26
N GLU A 18 8.41 0.74 2.27
CA GLU A 18 9.64 1.53 2.20
C GLU A 18 10.90 0.68 2.02
N GLN A 19 10.89 -0.59 2.43
CA GLN A 19 11.99 -1.53 2.20
C GLN A 19 11.95 -2.17 0.81
N TRP A 20 10.82 -2.09 0.10
CA TRP A 20 10.65 -2.68 -1.23
C TRP A 20 11.28 -1.81 -2.33
N THR A 21 11.62 -2.48 -3.44
CA THR A 21 12.06 -1.77 -4.64
C THR A 21 10.88 -1.08 -5.34
N PRO A 22 11.12 -0.02 -6.13
CA PRO A 22 10.08 0.62 -6.93
C PRO A 22 9.34 -0.37 -7.85
N GLU A 23 10.04 -1.39 -8.35
CA GLU A 23 9.46 -2.43 -9.21
C GLU A 23 8.53 -3.35 -8.40
N GLN A 24 8.95 -3.78 -7.22
CA GLN A 24 8.10 -4.58 -6.31
C GLN A 24 6.85 -3.81 -5.87
N LEU A 25 6.97 -2.51 -5.59
CA LEU A 25 5.83 -1.63 -5.29
C LEU A 25 4.88 -1.54 -6.47
N ARG A 26 5.38 -1.37 -7.70
CA ARG A 26 4.55 -1.34 -8.90
C ARG A 26 3.81 -2.65 -9.15
N ASP A 27 4.47 -3.80 -8.94
CA ASP A 27 3.81 -5.11 -9.03
C ASP A 27 2.73 -5.27 -7.94
N ALA A 28 3.01 -4.88 -6.70
CA ALA A 28 2.03 -4.93 -5.61
C ALA A 28 0.81 -4.02 -5.87
N ILE A 29 1.03 -2.78 -6.34
CA ILE A 29 -0.05 -1.86 -6.74
C ILE A 29 -0.90 -2.48 -7.86
N ARG A 30 -0.26 -3.13 -8.84
CA ARG A 30 -0.96 -3.78 -9.94
C ARG A 30 -1.82 -4.95 -9.47
N ASP A 31 -1.28 -5.79 -8.60
CA ASP A 31 -2.00 -6.94 -8.03
C ASP A 31 -3.20 -6.46 -7.20
N GLU A 32 -3.01 -5.42 -6.39
CA GLU A 32 -4.09 -4.83 -5.58
C GLU A 32 -5.20 -4.22 -6.45
N LYS A 33 -4.86 -3.55 -7.57
CA LYS A 33 -5.86 -3.07 -8.56
C LYS A 33 -6.65 -4.22 -9.18
N ILE A 34 -5.98 -5.33 -9.50
CA ILE A 34 -6.65 -6.54 -10.04
C ILE A 34 -7.57 -7.15 -8.98
N ILE A 35 -7.11 -7.24 -7.73
CA ILE A 35 -7.92 -7.72 -6.61
C ILE A 35 -9.17 -6.86 -6.47
N MET A 36 -9.04 -5.53 -6.43
CA MET A 36 -10.16 -4.59 -6.30
C MET A 36 -11.22 -4.69 -7.42
N THR A 37 -10.82 -5.14 -8.62
CA THR A 37 -11.76 -5.38 -9.74
C THR A 37 -12.56 -6.67 -9.60
N ARG A 38 -12.26 -7.54 -8.63
CA ARG A 38 -13.02 -8.77 -8.39
C ARG A 38 -14.35 -8.44 -7.72
N GLU A 39 -15.45 -8.82 -8.36
CA GLU A 39 -16.83 -8.59 -7.87
C GLU A 39 -17.13 -9.23 -6.50
N SER A 40 -16.30 -10.17 -6.05
CA SER A 40 -16.47 -10.87 -4.77
C SER A 40 -15.94 -10.12 -3.54
N LEU A 41 -15.40 -8.91 -3.68
CA LEU A 41 -14.90 -8.13 -2.55
C LEU A 41 -16.02 -7.43 -1.79
N SER A 42 -16.00 -7.57 -0.48
CA SER A 42 -16.87 -6.78 0.40
C SER A 42 -16.45 -5.31 0.38
N ASP A 43 -17.39 -4.40 0.67
CA ASP A 43 -17.10 -2.96 0.75
C ASP A 43 -15.98 -2.62 1.75
N VAL A 44 -15.87 -3.39 2.84
CA VAL A 44 -14.80 -3.25 3.81
C VAL A 44 -13.45 -3.65 3.21
N ALA A 45 -13.40 -4.74 2.45
CA ALA A 45 -12.18 -5.18 1.77
C ALA A 45 -11.77 -4.19 0.67
N ARG A 46 -12.74 -3.62 -0.07
CA ARG A 46 -12.47 -2.57 -1.06
C ARG A 46 -11.89 -1.31 -0.40
N ALA A 47 -12.45 -0.85 0.71
CA ALA A 47 -11.93 0.31 1.46
C ALA A 47 -10.53 0.05 2.02
N HIS A 48 -10.27 -1.17 2.51
CA HIS A 48 -8.95 -1.58 2.96
C HIS A 48 -7.93 -1.61 1.82
N SER A 49 -8.25 -2.25 0.70
CA SER A 49 -7.38 -2.31 -0.49
C SER A 49 -7.11 -0.91 -1.04
N GLN A 50 -8.11 -0.02 -1.04
CA GLN A 50 -7.91 1.37 -1.45
C GLN A 50 -6.91 2.10 -0.55
N THR A 51 -7.01 1.93 0.77
CA THR A 51 -6.07 2.53 1.74
C THR A 51 -4.65 2.01 1.53
N ILE A 52 -4.50 0.71 1.25
CA ILE A 52 -3.20 0.07 0.96
C ILE A 52 -2.63 0.60 -0.36
N LEU A 53 -3.48 0.76 -1.38
CA LEU A 53 -3.10 1.29 -2.69
C LEU A 53 -2.53 2.71 -2.57
N GLU A 54 -3.25 3.60 -1.88
CA GLU A 54 -2.83 4.99 -1.67
C GLU A 54 -1.49 5.06 -0.93
N LEU A 55 -1.26 4.15 0.02
CA LEU A 55 0.01 4.05 0.75
C LEU A 55 1.16 3.59 -0.14
N TYR A 56 0.97 2.57 -0.98
CA TYR A 56 2.01 2.12 -1.90
C TYR A 56 2.31 3.16 -2.98
N GLU A 57 1.31 3.88 -3.48
CA GLU A 57 1.48 4.98 -4.43
C GLU A 57 2.27 6.14 -3.79
N ASP A 58 1.96 6.53 -2.55
CA ASP A 58 2.71 7.55 -1.78
C ASP A 58 4.19 7.14 -1.57
N VAL A 59 4.44 5.91 -1.13
CA VAL A 59 5.82 5.41 -0.94
C VAL A 59 6.60 5.34 -2.25
N LEU A 60 5.94 4.93 -3.34
CA LEU A 60 6.54 4.87 -4.68
C LEU A 60 6.84 6.28 -5.21
N GLU A 61 5.95 7.25 -4.97
CA GLU A 61 6.15 8.65 -5.34
C GLU A 61 7.32 9.25 -4.55
N GLN A 62 7.36 9.08 -3.23
CA GLN A 62 8.48 9.55 -2.41
C GLN A 62 9.83 8.97 -2.84
N LYS A 63 9.87 7.69 -3.24
CA LYS A 63 11.08 7.04 -3.78
C LYS A 63 11.48 7.55 -5.16
N GLN A 64 10.52 7.94 -6.00
CA GLN A 64 10.80 8.51 -7.33
C GLN A 64 11.26 9.97 -7.21
N VAL A 65 10.58 10.78 -6.41
CA VAL A 65 10.93 12.18 -6.14
C VAL A 65 12.31 12.26 -5.47
N GLY A 66 12.59 11.43 -4.48
CA GLY A 66 13.92 11.38 -3.83
C GLY A 66 15.06 10.94 -4.75
N ARG A 67 14.75 10.31 -5.89
CA ARG A 67 15.73 9.89 -6.91
C ARG A 67 15.91 10.94 -8.03
N ASP A 68 14.97 11.87 -8.19
CA ASP A 68 15.00 12.92 -9.22
C ASP A 68 15.78 14.18 -8.79
N PHE A 69 16.04 14.33 -7.48
CA PHE A 69 16.79 15.46 -6.91
C PHE A 69 18.31 15.20 -6.71
N MET A 70 18.87 14.15 -7.29
CA MET A 70 20.30 13.80 -7.18
C MET A 70 20.94 13.61 -8.54
#